data_AF-A0A532TNP9-F1
#
_entry.id   AF-A0A532TNP9-F1
#
_cell.length_a   1.000
_cell.length_b   1.000
_cell.length_c   1.000
_cell.angle_alpha   90.00
_cell.angle_beta   90.00
_cell.angle_gamma   90.00
#
_symmetry.space_group_name_H-M   'P 1'
#
loop_
_entity.id
_entity.type
_entity.pdbx_description
1 polymer ?
#
loop_
_entity_poly.entity_id
_entity_poly.type
_entity_poly.pdbx_seq_one_letter_code
_entity_poly.pdbx_strand_id
1 'polypeptide(L)'
;MIFQGLYNIFDLYFKEMDLFYNNIDHFFREKVNIHFEDSLVNESNISQKLKELTTYFIEIFDDIGFEKSEIENEFMDPFLELQDKDNGKIKSMIELYESKLAPLIYEIFLEKIVDYLVDVKVAPLMLKLKAEGFLTIEFIMELRNFKNTIDGSSEKRENLRKYIQIQEKIIDKFQRNKLKIESLEDLQEPEFKLQLLYLLYRIIHFFHLQKTFDFSHIKLYLEENIDEWLIDVPLVTLKNPDIYFCGIYLAKNLNINLDEKKIVDFLLNLYEEATDRYESLIIEATDGAYYFIKSTELMNFSLDFEHINKLIKSEPKFFESNYLKTLETSQLVVILKIYRQLGISKLEREIKAILEEIELRIAPEGIKQFRDGFVSSEATYYVLFSYFMNNSLEKLKDYDLLSNIVSRIYRNLEFLDFSTDTNYDLVSELFYSIESLKLFNCIETKEMIIHLAKYLFPQEIVDAISISKETIREKAKFRHLKVNRITGETIY
;
A
#
# COMPACT_ATOMS: atom_id res chain seq x y z
N MET A 1 -0.86 -3.10 6.98
CA MET A 1 -1.03 -1.79 6.29
C MET A 1 -2.39 -1.14 6.53
N ILE A 2 -3.51 -1.86 6.38
CA ILE A 2 -4.88 -1.30 6.57
C ILE A 2 -5.13 -0.78 7.99
N PHE A 3 -4.45 -1.34 8.99
CA PHE A 3 -4.59 -0.92 10.38
C PHE A 3 -3.69 0.25 10.79
N GLN A 4 -2.73 0.69 9.95
CA GLN A 4 -1.75 1.73 10.33
C GLN A 4 -2.45 3.03 10.78
N GLY A 5 -3.46 3.47 10.03
CA GLY A 5 -4.22 4.67 10.38
C GLY A 5 -5.03 4.51 11.67
N LEU A 6 -5.48 3.29 11.98
CA LEU A 6 -6.17 2.96 13.23
C LEU A 6 -5.22 3.00 14.42
N TYR A 7 -4.00 2.48 14.28
CA TYR A 7 -2.97 2.55 15.33
C TYR A 7 -2.61 3.99 15.65
N ASN A 8 -2.44 4.83 14.62
CA ASN A 8 -2.21 6.25 14.79
C ASN A 8 -3.35 6.93 15.56
N ILE A 9 -4.60 6.58 15.26
CA ILE A 9 -5.76 7.10 15.99
C ILE A 9 -5.75 6.64 17.46
N PHE A 10 -5.43 5.37 17.72
CA PHE A 10 -5.38 4.82 19.07
C PHE A 10 -4.27 5.48 19.91
N ASP A 11 -3.09 5.65 19.31
CA ASP A 11 -1.96 6.29 19.96
C ASP A 11 -2.23 7.76 20.32
N LEU A 12 -3.03 8.46 19.51
CA LEU A 12 -3.50 9.81 19.80
C LEU A 12 -4.62 9.86 20.85
N TYR A 13 -5.49 8.86 20.87
CA TYR A 13 -6.69 8.86 21.71
C TYR A 13 -6.44 8.34 23.14
N PHE A 14 -5.72 7.22 23.26
CA PHE A 14 -5.47 6.54 24.53
C PHE A 14 -4.27 7.18 25.25
N LYS A 15 -4.41 7.40 26.57
CA LYS A 15 -3.34 8.01 27.37
C LYS A 15 -2.34 6.96 27.83
N GLU A 16 -2.82 5.76 28.11
CA GLU A 16 -2.04 4.67 28.72
C GLU A 16 -1.45 3.68 27.69
N MET A 17 -1.32 4.07 26.42
CA MET A 17 -0.73 3.22 25.38
C MET A 17 0.71 2.80 25.69
N ASP A 18 1.50 3.70 26.28
CA ASP A 18 2.89 3.39 26.65
C ASP A 18 2.97 2.25 27.67
N LEU A 19 2.04 2.22 28.64
CA LEU A 19 1.96 1.13 29.63
C LEU A 19 1.56 -0.19 28.96
N PHE A 20 0.59 -0.15 28.04
CA PHE A 20 0.18 -1.32 27.27
C PHE A 20 1.37 -1.93 26.51
N TYR A 21 2.13 -1.12 25.78
CA TYR A 21 3.32 -1.60 25.07
C TYR A 21 4.42 -2.09 26.01
N ASN A 22 4.65 -1.41 27.15
CA ASN A 22 5.68 -1.82 28.11
C ASN A 22 5.40 -3.20 28.70
N ASN A 23 4.14 -3.56 28.95
CA ASN A 23 3.79 -4.87 29.48
C ASN A 23 4.03 -5.99 28.46
N ILE A 24 3.65 -5.76 27.20
CA ILE A 24 3.94 -6.69 26.10
C ILE A 24 5.46 -6.87 25.96
N ASP A 25 6.18 -5.75 25.90
CA ASP A 25 7.63 -5.76 25.72
C ASP A 25 8.34 -6.48 26.86
N HIS A 26 7.96 -6.20 28.11
CA HIS A 26 8.52 -6.85 29.28
C HIS A 26 8.36 -8.38 29.22
N PHE A 27 7.16 -8.85 28.89
CA PHE A 27 6.86 -10.27 28.77
C PHE A 27 7.75 -10.96 27.71
N PHE A 28 7.78 -10.44 26.48
CA PHE A 28 8.53 -11.08 25.40
C PHE A 28 10.04 -10.99 25.61
N ARG A 29 10.56 -9.87 26.12
CA ARG A 29 11.98 -9.74 26.48
C ARG A 29 12.40 -10.73 27.54
N GLU A 30 11.58 -10.94 28.57
CA GLU A 30 11.85 -11.93 29.61
C GLU A 30 11.96 -13.34 28.99
N LYS A 31 11.03 -13.71 28.09
CA LYS A 31 11.08 -14.99 27.37
C LYS A 31 12.35 -15.13 26.52
N VAL A 32 12.74 -14.08 25.80
CA VAL A 32 13.98 -14.08 24.99
C VAL A 32 15.21 -14.27 25.87
N ASN A 33 15.30 -13.52 26.97
CA ASN A 33 16.44 -13.59 27.88
C ASN A 33 16.57 -14.96 28.55
N ILE A 34 15.45 -15.59 28.94
CA ILE A 34 15.45 -16.92 29.56
C ILE A 34 15.80 -18.02 28.55
N HIS A 35 15.25 -17.96 27.33
CA HIS A 35 15.38 -19.05 26.36
C HIS A 35 16.66 -18.99 25.52
N PHE A 36 17.19 -17.78 25.28
CA PHE A 36 18.34 -17.55 24.39
C PHE A 36 19.52 -16.87 25.09
N GLU A 37 19.65 -17.03 26.41
CA GLU A 37 20.73 -16.45 27.23
C GLU A 37 22.11 -16.63 26.56
N ASP A 38 22.89 -15.56 26.47
CA ASP A 38 24.23 -15.51 25.86
C ASP A 38 24.35 -15.90 24.37
N SER A 39 23.23 -15.98 23.62
CA SER A 39 23.27 -16.27 22.18
C SER A 39 23.74 -15.04 21.38
N LEU A 40 25.02 -15.05 20.97
CA LEU A 40 25.59 -14.07 20.06
C LEU A 40 24.98 -14.16 18.65
N VAL A 41 24.64 -13.01 18.10
CA VAL A 41 24.18 -12.86 16.71
C VAL A 41 25.29 -12.25 15.87
N ASN A 42 25.53 -12.83 14.71
CA ASN A 42 26.48 -12.33 13.72
C ASN A 42 25.93 -12.58 12.31
N GLU A 43 26.61 -12.01 11.31
CA GLU A 43 26.19 -12.07 9.90
C GLU A 43 25.98 -13.51 9.38
N SER A 44 26.74 -14.49 9.88
CA SER A 44 26.62 -15.88 9.45
C SER A 44 25.44 -16.64 10.06
N ASN A 45 24.89 -16.18 11.19
CA ASN A 45 23.85 -16.91 11.92
C ASN A 45 22.54 -16.14 12.12
N ILE A 46 22.49 -14.84 11.81
CA ILE A 46 21.34 -13.97 12.06
C ILE A 46 20.04 -14.49 11.42
N SER A 47 20.09 -15.01 10.19
CA SER A 47 18.90 -15.58 9.51
C SER A 47 18.37 -16.82 10.22
N GLN A 48 19.28 -17.70 10.67
CA GLN A 48 18.91 -18.89 11.44
C GLN A 48 18.32 -18.48 12.80
N LYS A 49 18.94 -17.51 13.48
CA LYS A 49 18.50 -17.02 14.78
C LYS A 49 17.14 -16.34 14.72
N LEU A 50 16.87 -15.57 13.67
CA LEU A 50 15.55 -14.99 13.42
C LEU A 50 14.49 -16.10 13.26
N LYS A 51 14.81 -17.16 12.52
CA LYS A 51 13.91 -18.31 12.34
C LYS A 51 13.66 -19.08 13.64
N GLU A 52 14.69 -19.30 14.46
CA GLU A 52 14.56 -19.91 15.78
C GLU A 52 13.62 -19.07 16.67
N LEU A 53 13.80 -17.74 16.65
CA LEU A 53 13.02 -16.82 17.45
C LEU A 53 11.56 -16.72 17.00
N THR A 54 11.30 -16.64 15.69
CA THR A 54 9.92 -16.62 15.16
C THR A 54 9.19 -17.93 15.48
N THR A 55 9.86 -19.08 15.35
CA THR A 55 9.28 -20.39 15.69
C THR A 55 8.91 -20.45 17.17
N TYR A 56 9.82 -20.00 18.05
CA TYR A 56 9.57 -19.95 19.48
C TYR A 56 8.40 -19.02 19.85
N PHE A 57 8.30 -17.86 19.20
CA PHE A 57 7.20 -16.94 19.44
C PHE A 57 5.85 -17.45 18.94
N ILE A 58 5.80 -18.18 17.82
CA ILE A 58 4.55 -18.83 17.35
C ILE A 58 3.97 -19.73 18.45
N GLU A 59 4.82 -20.52 19.12
CA GLU A 59 4.40 -21.37 20.24
C GLU A 59 3.90 -20.55 21.44
N ILE A 60 4.60 -19.47 21.80
CA ILE A 60 4.17 -18.56 22.87
C ILE A 60 2.81 -17.93 22.56
N PHE A 61 2.58 -17.48 21.33
CA PHE A 61 1.32 -16.87 20.94
C PHE A 61 0.16 -17.87 21.00
N ASP A 62 0.37 -19.11 20.53
CA ASP A 62 -0.60 -20.20 20.65
C ASP A 62 -0.93 -20.50 22.12
N ASP A 63 0.09 -20.55 22.99
CA ASP A 63 -0.06 -20.70 24.44
C ASP A 63 -0.86 -19.55 25.08
N ILE A 64 -0.75 -18.33 24.56
CA ILE A 64 -1.52 -17.15 24.99
C ILE A 64 -2.90 -17.11 24.33
N GLY A 65 -3.20 -18.00 23.39
CA GLY A 65 -4.52 -18.25 22.81
C GLY A 65 -4.79 -17.54 21.48
N PHE A 66 -3.76 -17.06 20.80
CA PHE A 66 -3.87 -16.63 19.41
C PHE A 66 -3.96 -17.83 18.48
N GLU A 67 -4.55 -17.66 17.30
CA GLU A 67 -4.60 -18.73 16.31
C GLU A 67 -3.22 -18.90 15.66
N LYS A 68 -2.65 -20.11 15.77
CA LYS A 68 -1.30 -20.41 15.24
C LYS A 68 -1.12 -20.02 13.77
N SER A 69 -2.08 -20.35 12.91
CA SER A 69 -2.05 -20.01 11.47
C SER A 69 -2.08 -18.51 11.21
N GLU A 70 -2.74 -17.74 12.07
CA GLU A 70 -2.74 -16.28 11.98
C GLU A 70 -1.34 -15.73 12.24
N ILE A 71 -0.68 -16.17 13.32
CA ILE A 71 0.65 -15.70 13.70
C ILE A 71 1.72 -16.16 12.71
N GLU A 72 1.60 -17.38 12.17
CA GLU A 72 2.46 -17.86 11.10
C GLU A 72 2.41 -16.94 9.88
N ASN A 73 1.22 -16.46 9.49
CA ASN A 73 1.05 -15.51 8.39
C ASN A 73 1.65 -14.14 8.71
N GLU A 74 1.45 -13.62 9.92
CA GLU A 74 2.04 -12.34 10.35
C GLU A 74 3.58 -12.39 10.32
N PHE A 75 4.18 -13.53 10.70
CA PHE A 75 5.64 -13.72 10.60
C PHE A 75 6.14 -14.07 9.18
N MET A 76 5.26 -14.06 8.18
CA MET A 76 5.67 -14.06 6.78
C MET A 76 5.97 -12.67 6.22
N ASP A 77 5.67 -11.60 6.97
CA ASP A 77 5.79 -10.20 6.55
C ASP A 77 7.22 -9.86 6.06
N PRO A 78 7.37 -9.19 4.89
CA PRO A 78 8.66 -8.80 4.33
C PRO A 78 9.52 -7.93 5.25
N PHE A 79 8.96 -7.24 6.25
CA PHE A 79 9.72 -6.47 7.22
C PHE A 79 10.72 -7.32 8.03
N LEU A 80 10.43 -8.61 8.19
CA LEU A 80 11.33 -9.55 8.84
C LEU A 80 12.52 -9.94 7.96
N GLU A 81 12.49 -9.64 6.66
CA GLU A 81 13.65 -9.88 5.80
C GLU A 81 14.85 -9.04 6.25
N LEU A 82 16.02 -9.67 6.27
CA LEU A 82 17.26 -9.04 6.67
C LEU A 82 17.82 -8.25 5.49
N GLN A 83 18.10 -6.98 5.72
CA GLN A 83 18.71 -6.08 4.74
C GLN A 83 20.21 -5.95 5.02
N ASP A 84 21.00 -5.58 4.02
CA ASP A 84 22.45 -5.35 4.17
C ASP A 84 22.78 -4.36 5.31
N LYS A 85 21.88 -3.40 5.55
CA LYS A 85 22.01 -2.40 6.63
C LYS A 85 21.84 -2.98 8.04
N ASP A 86 21.32 -4.20 8.17
CA ASP A 86 21.09 -4.91 9.43
C ASP A 86 22.35 -5.70 9.84
N ASN A 87 23.17 -6.10 8.86
CA ASN A 87 24.42 -6.82 9.08
C ASN A 87 25.41 -5.97 9.90
N GLY A 88 25.92 -6.56 10.98
CA GLY A 88 26.88 -5.92 11.89
C GLY A 88 26.28 -4.91 12.89
N LYS A 89 25.02 -4.50 12.73
CA LYS A 89 24.30 -3.68 13.73
C LYS A 89 23.66 -4.52 14.83
N ILE A 90 23.04 -5.64 14.45
CA ILE A 90 22.39 -6.57 15.39
C ILE A 90 23.43 -7.59 15.86
N LYS A 91 23.74 -7.58 17.16
CA LYS A 91 24.79 -8.40 17.78
C LYS A 91 24.27 -9.39 18.82
N SER A 92 23.00 -9.29 19.18
CA SER A 92 22.37 -10.11 20.21
C SER A 92 20.93 -10.48 19.84
N MET A 93 20.41 -11.52 20.49
CA MET A 93 19.01 -11.94 20.32
C MET A 93 18.01 -10.87 20.77
N ILE A 94 18.37 -10.10 21.80
CA ILE A 94 17.51 -9.01 22.29
C ILE A 94 17.44 -7.87 21.27
N GLU A 95 18.57 -7.49 20.65
CA GLU A 95 18.57 -6.48 19.58
C GLU A 95 17.82 -6.98 18.34
N LEU A 96 17.91 -8.28 18.03
CA LEU A 96 17.14 -8.89 16.94
C LEU A 96 15.63 -8.82 17.22
N TYR A 97 15.22 -9.17 18.44
CA TYR A 97 13.85 -9.01 18.91
C TYR A 97 13.39 -7.54 18.80
N GLU A 98 14.13 -6.60 19.38
CA GLU A 98 13.78 -5.19 19.42
C GLU A 98 13.61 -4.58 18.03
N SER A 99 14.51 -4.91 17.11
CA SER A 99 14.57 -4.28 15.78
C SER A 99 13.60 -4.89 14.77
N LYS A 100 13.35 -6.21 14.84
CA LYS A 100 12.57 -6.93 13.81
C LYS A 100 11.22 -7.45 14.30
N LEU A 101 11.11 -7.89 15.56
CA LEU A 101 9.91 -8.60 16.04
C LEU A 101 9.02 -7.77 16.94
N ALA A 102 9.59 -6.96 17.84
CA ALA A 102 8.81 -6.16 18.79
C ALA A 102 7.76 -5.27 18.09
N PRO A 103 8.10 -4.54 17.00
CA PRO A 103 7.11 -3.73 16.27
C PRO A 103 5.94 -4.56 15.73
N LEU A 104 6.21 -5.73 15.14
CA LEU A 104 5.17 -6.66 14.65
C LEU A 104 4.29 -7.19 15.79
N ILE A 105 4.91 -7.56 16.91
CA ILE A 105 4.20 -8.07 18.09
C ILE A 105 3.22 -7.00 18.61
N TYR A 106 3.63 -5.74 18.68
CA TYR A 106 2.71 -4.68 19.09
C TYR A 106 1.53 -4.54 18.12
N GLU A 107 1.78 -4.61 16.81
CA GLU A 107 0.73 -4.57 15.79
C GLU A 107 -0.27 -5.71 15.99
N ILE A 108 0.19 -6.96 16.13
CA ILE A 108 -0.67 -8.14 16.40
C ILE A 108 -1.60 -7.90 17.59
N PHE A 109 -1.07 -7.36 18.69
CA PHE A 109 -1.88 -7.05 19.87
C PHE A 109 -2.88 -5.91 19.60
N LEU A 110 -2.47 -4.86 18.88
CA LEU A 110 -3.35 -3.75 18.51
C LEU A 110 -4.49 -4.19 17.59
N GLU A 111 -4.24 -5.10 16.63
CA GLU A 111 -5.29 -5.67 15.78
C GLU A 111 -6.38 -6.32 16.62
N LYS A 112 -6.00 -7.11 17.64
CA LYS A 112 -6.99 -7.70 18.55
C LYS A 112 -7.74 -6.68 19.40
N ILE A 113 -7.10 -5.56 19.75
CA ILE A 113 -7.82 -4.43 20.37
C ILE A 113 -8.86 -3.88 19.40
N VAL A 114 -8.50 -3.63 18.14
CA VAL A 114 -9.41 -3.13 17.09
C VAL A 114 -10.57 -4.10 16.88
N ASP A 115 -10.28 -5.40 16.69
CA ASP A 115 -11.30 -6.43 16.47
C ASP A 115 -12.29 -6.50 17.62
N TYR A 116 -11.79 -6.41 18.87
CA TYR A 116 -12.62 -6.42 20.06
C TYR A 116 -13.63 -5.26 20.10
N LEU A 117 -13.39 -4.14 19.42
CA LEU A 117 -14.34 -3.03 19.38
C LEU A 117 -15.62 -3.39 18.63
N VAL A 118 -15.56 -4.29 17.66
CA VAL A 118 -16.68 -4.59 16.77
C VAL A 118 -17.15 -6.04 16.83
N ASP A 119 -16.27 -6.99 17.15
CA ASP A 119 -16.55 -8.43 17.24
C ASP A 119 -16.46 -8.96 18.68
N VAL A 120 -17.53 -9.65 19.10
CA VAL A 120 -17.62 -10.29 20.41
C VAL A 120 -16.79 -11.59 20.46
N LYS A 121 -16.47 -12.19 19.31
CA LYS A 121 -15.70 -13.44 19.24
C LYS A 121 -14.29 -13.32 19.80
N VAL A 122 -13.72 -12.12 19.83
CA VAL A 122 -12.38 -11.85 20.38
C VAL A 122 -12.39 -11.69 21.91
N ALA A 123 -13.57 -11.60 22.54
CA ALA A 123 -13.69 -11.42 23.98
C ALA A 123 -12.98 -12.49 24.84
N PRO A 124 -13.00 -13.80 24.50
CA PRO A 124 -12.24 -14.82 25.24
C PRO A 124 -10.73 -14.57 25.22
N LEU A 125 -10.17 -14.20 24.07
CA LEU A 125 -8.76 -13.83 23.94
C LEU A 125 -8.45 -12.61 24.81
N MET A 126 -9.27 -11.56 24.73
CA MET A 126 -9.10 -10.35 25.56
C MET A 126 -9.12 -10.63 27.06
N LEU A 127 -9.96 -11.56 27.52
CA LEU A 127 -9.98 -11.99 28.92
C LEU A 127 -8.70 -12.74 29.31
N LYS A 128 -8.15 -13.55 28.40
CA LYS A 128 -6.87 -14.24 28.60
C LYS A 128 -5.70 -13.25 28.63
N LEU A 129 -5.66 -12.28 27.70
CA LEU A 129 -4.65 -11.22 27.71
C LEU A 129 -4.67 -10.39 29.00
N LYS A 130 -5.87 -10.11 29.52
CA LYS A 130 -6.03 -9.49 30.84
C LYS A 130 -5.47 -10.39 31.96
N ALA A 131 -5.76 -11.68 31.94
CA ALA A 131 -5.31 -12.62 32.98
C ALA A 131 -3.78 -12.78 33.01
N GLU A 132 -3.13 -12.73 31.84
CA GLU A 132 -1.67 -12.74 31.67
C GLU A 132 -1.02 -11.38 31.98
N GLY A 133 -1.79 -10.35 32.32
CA GLY A 133 -1.27 -9.05 32.74
C GLY A 133 -0.87 -8.09 31.60
N PHE A 134 -1.19 -8.40 30.34
CA PHE A 134 -0.91 -7.51 29.22
C PHE A 134 -1.72 -6.21 29.27
N LEU A 135 -2.94 -6.26 29.82
CA LEU A 135 -3.87 -5.13 29.87
C LEU A 135 -3.94 -4.56 31.29
N THR A 136 -3.44 -3.33 31.51
CA THR A 136 -3.57 -2.63 32.80
C THR A 136 -5.01 -2.27 33.11
N ILE A 137 -5.34 -2.06 34.39
CA ILE A 137 -6.70 -1.68 34.80
C ILE A 137 -7.08 -0.33 34.16
N GLU A 138 -6.14 0.61 34.15
CA GLU A 138 -6.28 1.93 33.54
C GLU A 138 -6.59 1.81 32.05
N PHE A 139 -5.81 1.01 31.30
CA PHE A 139 -6.04 0.79 29.88
C PHE A 139 -7.38 0.09 29.61
N ILE A 140 -7.76 -0.89 30.43
CA ILE A 140 -9.08 -1.56 30.32
C ILE A 140 -10.22 -0.55 30.50
N MET A 141 -10.09 0.39 31.43
CA MET A 141 -11.09 1.44 31.64
C MET A 141 -11.20 2.36 30.41
N GLU A 142 -10.06 2.78 29.83
CA GLU A 142 -10.07 3.58 28.60
C GLU A 142 -10.70 2.81 27.43
N LEU A 143 -10.29 1.56 27.20
CA LEU A 143 -10.81 0.71 26.15
C LEU A 143 -12.32 0.47 26.28
N ARG A 144 -12.80 0.25 27.50
CA ARG A 144 -14.24 0.10 27.77
C ARG A 144 -15.01 1.38 27.42
N ASN A 145 -14.49 2.54 27.81
CA ASN A 145 -15.13 3.81 27.49
C ASN A 145 -15.16 4.06 25.99
N PHE A 146 -14.05 3.81 25.30
CA PHE A 146 -13.95 3.89 23.84
C PHE A 146 -14.95 2.98 23.14
N LYS A 147 -15.03 1.72 23.57
CA LYS A 147 -16.00 0.76 23.06
C LYS A 147 -17.45 1.20 23.28
N ASN A 148 -17.78 1.71 24.47
CA ASN A 148 -19.13 2.23 24.74
C ASN A 148 -19.50 3.40 23.82
N THR A 149 -18.53 4.28 23.51
CA THR A 149 -18.75 5.38 22.56
C THR A 149 -19.04 4.84 21.16
N ILE A 150 -18.29 3.84 20.70
CA ILE A 150 -18.53 3.17 19.40
C ILE A 150 -19.89 2.46 19.39
N ASP A 151 -20.23 1.73 20.45
CA ASP A 151 -21.51 1.03 20.59
C ASP A 151 -22.71 1.99 20.60
N GLY A 152 -22.50 3.26 20.98
CA GLY A 152 -23.47 4.33 20.88
C GLY A 152 -23.81 4.75 19.43
N SER A 153 -23.02 4.35 18.44
CA SER A 153 -23.24 4.66 17.01
C SER A 153 -23.19 3.40 16.14
N SER A 154 -24.37 2.87 15.81
CA SER A 154 -24.49 1.66 14.98
C SER A 154 -23.87 1.83 13.59
N GLU A 155 -24.00 3.00 12.98
CA GLU A 155 -23.40 3.33 11.68
C GLU A 155 -21.87 3.26 11.74
N LYS A 156 -21.26 3.94 12.71
CA LYS A 156 -19.79 3.97 12.84
C LYS A 156 -19.22 2.61 13.20
N ARG A 157 -19.90 1.88 14.09
CA ARG A 157 -19.55 0.50 14.40
C ARG A 157 -19.57 -0.38 13.15
N GLU A 158 -20.59 -0.24 12.30
CA GLU A 158 -20.70 -0.99 11.04
C GLU A 158 -19.61 -0.58 10.03
N ASN A 159 -19.30 0.71 9.92
CA ASN A 159 -18.21 1.20 9.07
C ASN A 159 -16.85 0.64 9.53
N LEU A 160 -16.55 0.69 10.83
CA LEU A 160 -15.34 0.12 11.39
C LEU A 160 -15.28 -1.39 11.14
N ARG A 161 -16.38 -2.12 11.36
CA ARG A 161 -16.47 -3.56 11.08
C ARG A 161 -16.20 -3.88 9.61
N LYS A 162 -16.82 -3.16 8.68
CA LYS A 162 -16.56 -3.35 7.24
C LYS A 162 -15.11 -3.02 6.90
N TYR A 163 -14.58 -1.94 7.45
CA TYR A 163 -13.23 -1.48 7.15
C TYR A 163 -12.17 -2.53 7.52
N ILE A 164 -12.22 -3.08 8.73
CA ILE A 164 -11.23 -4.06 9.19
C ILE A 164 -11.38 -5.42 8.48
N GLN A 165 -12.61 -5.78 8.08
CA GLN A 165 -12.89 -7.00 7.33
C GLN A 165 -12.42 -6.96 5.87
N ILE A 166 -11.92 -5.82 5.37
CA ILE A 166 -11.39 -5.71 4.00
C ILE A 166 -10.22 -6.69 3.80
N GLN A 167 -9.27 -6.71 4.75
CA GLN A 167 -8.10 -7.58 4.69
C GLN A 167 -8.52 -9.05 4.60
N GLU A 168 -9.31 -9.52 5.57
CA GLU A 168 -9.82 -10.89 5.62
C GLU A 168 -10.55 -11.28 4.33
N LYS A 169 -11.45 -10.42 3.83
CA LYS A 169 -12.23 -10.73 2.62
C LYS A 169 -11.39 -10.83 1.37
N ILE A 170 -10.36 -9.99 1.22
CA ILE A 170 -9.46 -10.07 0.07
C ILE A 170 -8.62 -11.33 0.17
N ILE A 171 -8.00 -11.59 1.32
CA ILE A 171 -7.19 -12.79 1.56
C ILE A 171 -8.02 -14.04 1.29
N ASP A 172 -9.22 -14.16 1.87
CA ASP A 172 -10.12 -15.28 1.64
C ASP A 172 -10.47 -15.46 0.16
N LYS A 173 -10.80 -14.36 -0.55
CA LYS A 173 -11.15 -14.41 -1.98
C LYS A 173 -9.99 -14.94 -2.81
N PHE A 174 -8.78 -14.46 -2.55
CA PHE A 174 -7.57 -14.84 -3.27
C PHE A 174 -7.15 -16.28 -2.94
N GLN A 175 -7.13 -16.66 -1.67
CA GLN A 175 -6.78 -18.03 -1.24
C GLN A 175 -7.76 -19.08 -1.78
N ARG A 176 -9.07 -18.84 -1.73
CA ARG A 176 -10.08 -19.77 -2.28
C ARG A 176 -9.96 -19.95 -3.79
N ASN A 177 -9.37 -18.99 -4.50
CA ASN A 177 -9.16 -19.03 -5.94
C ASN A 177 -7.69 -19.22 -6.32
N LYS A 178 -6.85 -19.69 -5.39
CA LYS A 178 -5.40 -19.87 -5.60
C LYS A 178 -5.07 -20.55 -6.93
N LEU A 179 -5.61 -21.75 -7.14
CA LEU A 179 -5.34 -22.55 -8.36
C LEU A 179 -5.81 -21.84 -9.64
N LYS A 180 -6.92 -21.10 -9.57
CA LYS A 180 -7.42 -20.32 -10.72
C LYS A 180 -6.49 -19.16 -11.04
N ILE A 181 -6.01 -18.46 -10.03
CA ILE A 181 -5.06 -17.35 -10.18
C ILE A 181 -3.74 -17.86 -10.77
N GLU A 182 -3.21 -18.96 -10.24
CA GLU A 182 -1.97 -19.59 -10.75
C GLU A 182 -2.13 -20.05 -12.21
N SER A 183 -3.30 -20.58 -12.59
CA SER A 183 -3.56 -20.97 -13.98
C SER A 183 -3.60 -19.80 -14.99
N LEU A 184 -3.67 -18.55 -14.53
CA LEU A 184 -3.57 -17.38 -15.40
C LEU A 184 -2.15 -17.18 -15.95
N GLU A 185 -1.15 -17.82 -15.35
CA GLU A 185 0.23 -17.85 -15.85
C GLU A 185 0.34 -18.59 -17.19
N ASP A 186 -0.62 -19.46 -17.50
CA ASP A 186 -0.67 -20.28 -18.71
C ASP A 186 -1.48 -19.64 -19.86
N LEU A 187 -1.97 -18.40 -19.70
CA LEU A 187 -2.61 -17.66 -20.78
C LEU A 187 -1.67 -17.55 -21.99
N GLN A 188 -2.21 -17.60 -23.21
CA GLN A 188 -1.37 -17.65 -24.41
C GLN A 188 -0.83 -16.28 -24.81
N GLU A 189 -1.67 -15.25 -24.75
CA GLU A 189 -1.30 -13.90 -25.16
C GLU A 189 -0.50 -13.17 -24.07
N PRO A 190 0.70 -12.65 -24.37
CA PRO A 190 1.54 -11.93 -23.41
C PRO A 190 0.83 -10.72 -22.78
N GLU A 191 0.00 -10.01 -23.55
CA GLU A 191 -0.78 -8.85 -23.09
C GLU A 191 -1.68 -9.24 -21.92
N PHE A 192 -2.58 -10.21 -22.14
CA PHE A 192 -3.52 -10.65 -21.12
C PHE A 192 -2.81 -11.33 -19.95
N LYS A 193 -1.76 -12.11 -20.23
CA LYS A 193 -0.97 -12.78 -19.20
C LYS A 193 -0.31 -11.75 -18.27
N LEU A 194 0.56 -10.89 -18.81
CA LEU A 194 1.43 -10.06 -17.99
C LEU A 194 0.72 -8.89 -17.33
N GLN A 195 -0.22 -8.24 -18.02
CA GLN A 195 -0.95 -7.12 -17.43
C GLN A 195 -1.83 -7.59 -16.27
N LEU A 196 -2.56 -8.70 -16.46
CA LEU A 196 -3.42 -9.25 -15.42
C LEU A 196 -2.59 -9.75 -14.24
N LEU A 197 -1.53 -10.53 -14.50
CA LEU A 197 -0.64 -11.02 -13.45
C LEU A 197 0.05 -9.88 -12.71
N TYR A 198 0.43 -8.80 -13.40
CA TYR A 198 0.97 -7.61 -12.75
C TYR A 198 -0.01 -7.05 -11.71
N LEU A 199 -1.28 -6.81 -12.08
CA LEU A 199 -2.26 -6.27 -11.14
C LEU A 199 -2.56 -7.25 -9.99
N LEU A 200 -2.70 -8.53 -10.28
CA LEU A 200 -2.93 -9.56 -9.27
C LEU A 200 -1.74 -9.67 -8.31
N TYR A 201 -0.53 -9.69 -8.84
CA TYR A 201 0.70 -9.72 -8.06
C TYR A 201 0.81 -8.47 -7.17
N ARG A 202 0.43 -7.29 -7.67
CA ARG A 202 0.39 -6.06 -6.85
C ARG A 202 -0.56 -6.18 -5.65
N ILE A 203 -1.73 -6.80 -5.83
CA ILE A 203 -2.67 -7.04 -4.73
C ILE A 203 -2.13 -8.10 -3.76
N ILE A 204 -1.59 -9.21 -4.27
CA ILE A 204 -0.93 -10.25 -3.47
C ILE A 204 0.21 -9.65 -2.64
N HIS A 205 1.05 -8.82 -3.27
CA HIS A 205 2.15 -8.13 -2.64
C HIS A 205 1.68 -7.17 -1.55
N PHE A 206 0.59 -6.43 -1.79
CA PHE A 206 0.01 -5.52 -0.80
C PHE A 206 -0.38 -6.23 0.51
N PHE A 207 -0.90 -7.45 0.42
CA PHE A 207 -1.34 -8.26 1.56
C PHE A 207 -0.30 -9.30 2.01
N HIS A 208 0.94 -9.19 1.54
CA HIS A 208 2.04 -10.09 1.90
C HIS A 208 1.75 -11.59 1.64
N LEU A 209 0.96 -11.90 0.60
CA LEU A 209 0.53 -13.25 0.27
C LEU A 209 1.49 -14.02 -0.65
N GLN A 210 2.65 -13.47 -1.01
CA GLN A 210 3.52 -14.00 -2.07
C GLN A 210 3.95 -15.45 -1.81
N LYS A 211 4.21 -15.81 -0.55
CA LYS A 211 4.61 -17.18 -0.15
C LYS A 211 3.46 -18.21 -0.29
N THR A 212 2.22 -17.75 -0.44
CA THR A 212 1.04 -18.61 -0.59
C THR A 212 0.83 -19.05 -2.04
N PHE A 213 1.33 -18.29 -3.02
CA PHE A 213 1.13 -18.53 -4.45
C PHE A 213 2.39 -19.09 -5.10
N ASP A 214 2.20 -19.98 -6.07
CA ASP A 214 3.28 -20.48 -6.92
C ASP A 214 3.44 -19.59 -8.16
N PHE A 215 4.56 -18.89 -8.24
CA PHE A 215 4.95 -18.03 -9.37
C PHE A 215 6.01 -18.68 -10.27
N SER A 216 6.20 -19.99 -10.20
CA SER A 216 7.25 -20.68 -10.95
C SER A 216 7.05 -20.63 -12.46
N HIS A 217 5.80 -20.74 -12.94
CA HIS A 217 5.50 -20.70 -14.37
C HIS A 217 5.78 -19.32 -14.96
N ILE A 218 5.36 -18.26 -14.30
CA ILE A 218 5.62 -16.89 -14.75
C ILE A 218 7.10 -16.54 -14.69
N LYS A 219 7.85 -17.07 -13.70
CA LYS A 219 9.31 -16.91 -13.64
C LYS A 219 9.99 -17.51 -14.87
N LEU A 220 9.66 -18.77 -15.18
CA LEU A 220 10.19 -19.46 -16.36
C LEU A 220 9.84 -18.69 -17.64
N TYR A 221 8.58 -18.26 -17.78
CA TYR A 221 8.13 -17.50 -18.94
C TYR A 221 8.92 -16.20 -19.13
N LEU A 222 9.12 -15.42 -18.06
CA LEU A 222 9.84 -14.15 -18.13
C LEU A 222 11.32 -14.34 -18.51
N GLU A 223 11.96 -15.41 -18.04
CA GLU A 223 13.35 -15.77 -18.35
C GLU A 223 13.51 -16.24 -19.81
N GLU A 224 12.63 -17.12 -20.27
CA GLU A 224 12.77 -17.79 -21.57
C GLU A 224 12.24 -16.96 -22.75
N ASN A 225 11.32 -16.02 -22.52
CA ASN A 225 10.56 -15.34 -23.58
C ASN A 225 10.70 -13.81 -23.55
N ILE A 226 11.89 -13.29 -23.21
CA ILE A 226 12.14 -11.83 -23.14
C ILE A 226 11.74 -11.07 -24.40
N ASP A 227 11.91 -11.66 -25.58
CA ASP A 227 11.54 -11.05 -26.86
C ASP A 227 10.03 -10.97 -27.08
N GLU A 228 9.23 -11.78 -26.37
CA GLU A 228 7.77 -11.77 -26.48
C GLU A 228 7.12 -10.69 -25.62
N TRP A 229 7.78 -10.28 -24.54
CA TRP A 229 7.23 -9.29 -23.60
C TRP A 229 7.97 -7.96 -23.56
N LEU A 230 9.21 -7.88 -24.05
CA LEU A 230 9.94 -6.62 -24.20
C LEU A 230 9.49 -5.89 -25.48
N ILE A 231 8.20 -5.56 -25.52
CA ILE A 231 7.52 -4.89 -26.63
C ILE A 231 6.61 -3.77 -26.10
N ASP A 232 6.41 -2.74 -26.93
CA ASP A 232 5.41 -1.68 -26.73
C ASP A 232 4.11 -2.05 -27.44
N VAL A 233 2.97 -1.69 -26.86
CA VAL A 233 1.64 -1.94 -27.42
C VAL A 233 0.84 -0.66 -27.62
N PRO A 234 -0.06 -0.58 -28.61
CA PRO A 234 -0.74 0.67 -28.95
C PRO A 234 -1.82 1.13 -27.94
N LEU A 235 -2.33 0.25 -27.06
CA LEU A 235 -3.46 0.54 -26.16
C LEU A 235 -3.05 0.59 -24.69
N VAL A 236 -2.01 1.37 -24.39
CA VAL A 236 -1.52 1.58 -23.01
C VAL A 236 -2.42 2.58 -22.30
N THR A 237 -2.85 2.23 -21.08
CA THR A 237 -3.54 3.15 -20.17
C THR A 237 -3.02 2.93 -18.76
N LEU A 238 -3.32 3.83 -17.82
CA LEU A 238 -2.98 3.58 -16.42
C LEU A 238 -3.69 2.33 -15.85
N LYS A 239 -4.86 2.00 -16.42
CA LYS A 239 -5.54 0.74 -16.12
C LYS A 239 -4.77 -0.43 -16.69
N ASN A 240 -4.38 -0.37 -17.97
CA ASN A 240 -3.72 -1.42 -18.76
C ASN A 240 -2.24 -1.03 -18.98
N PRO A 241 -1.33 -1.36 -18.05
CA PRO A 241 0.06 -0.98 -18.16
C PRO A 241 0.71 -1.62 -19.37
N ASP A 242 1.80 -1.01 -19.82
CA ASP A 242 2.58 -1.56 -20.91
C ASP A 242 3.14 -2.95 -20.60
N ILE A 243 3.26 -3.80 -21.64
CA ILE A 243 3.70 -5.20 -21.48
C ILE A 243 5.15 -5.23 -20.97
N TYR A 244 6.04 -4.42 -21.58
CA TYR A 244 7.43 -4.37 -21.14
C TYR A 244 7.55 -3.93 -19.68
N PHE A 245 6.74 -2.96 -19.24
CA PHE A 245 6.74 -2.50 -17.86
C PHE A 245 6.25 -3.60 -16.91
N CYS A 246 5.18 -4.32 -17.27
CA CYS A 246 4.70 -5.46 -16.49
C CYS A 246 5.78 -6.53 -16.33
N GLY A 247 6.46 -6.87 -17.43
CA GLY A 247 7.55 -7.85 -17.45
C GLY A 247 8.73 -7.43 -16.56
N ILE A 248 9.23 -6.20 -16.72
CA ILE A 248 10.32 -5.65 -15.89
C ILE A 248 9.91 -5.63 -14.40
N TYR A 249 8.70 -5.16 -14.10
CA TYR A 249 8.20 -5.08 -12.73
C TYR A 249 8.11 -6.46 -12.08
N LEU A 250 7.46 -7.42 -12.74
CA LEU A 250 7.32 -8.78 -12.23
C LEU A 250 8.69 -9.43 -12.05
N ALA A 251 9.58 -9.31 -13.03
CA ALA A 251 10.92 -9.89 -12.93
C ALA A 251 11.75 -9.32 -11.78
N LYS A 252 11.73 -7.99 -11.56
CA LYS A 252 12.41 -7.37 -10.43
C LYS A 252 11.82 -7.83 -9.08
N ASN A 253 10.50 -7.94 -8.96
CA ASN A 253 9.85 -8.33 -7.71
C ASN A 253 9.88 -9.85 -7.44
N LEU A 254 10.06 -10.67 -8.47
CA LEU A 254 10.19 -12.13 -8.38
C LEU A 254 11.66 -12.60 -8.31
N ASN A 255 12.61 -11.66 -8.25
CA ASN A 255 14.06 -11.88 -8.19
C ASN A 255 14.60 -12.68 -9.39
N ILE A 256 14.16 -12.32 -10.60
CA ILE A 256 14.63 -12.90 -11.86
C ILE A 256 15.82 -12.10 -12.37
N ASN A 257 16.86 -12.81 -12.83
CA ASN A 257 18.01 -12.17 -13.47
C ASN A 257 17.65 -11.71 -14.89
N LEU A 258 17.65 -10.40 -15.11
CA LEU A 258 17.35 -9.80 -16.40
C LEU A 258 18.62 -9.44 -17.17
N ASP A 259 18.55 -9.50 -18.50
CA ASP A 259 19.53 -8.86 -19.37
C ASP A 259 19.31 -7.33 -19.33
N GLU A 260 19.95 -6.68 -18.36
CA GLU A 260 19.78 -5.25 -18.13
C GLU A 260 20.19 -4.41 -19.34
N LYS A 261 21.20 -4.86 -20.11
CA LYS A 261 21.65 -4.16 -21.30
C LYS A 261 20.58 -4.19 -22.39
N LYS A 262 20.01 -5.37 -22.67
CA LYS A 262 18.94 -5.51 -23.67
C LYS A 262 17.73 -4.64 -23.33
N ILE A 263 17.35 -4.58 -22.06
CA ILE A 263 16.22 -3.76 -21.60
C ILE A 263 16.54 -2.26 -21.75
N VAL A 264 17.73 -1.82 -21.35
CA VAL A 264 18.14 -0.40 -21.50
C VAL A 264 18.20 -0.01 -22.98
N ASP A 265 18.75 -0.85 -23.85
CA ASP A 265 18.79 -0.63 -25.30
C ASP A 265 17.35 -0.50 -25.87
N PHE A 266 16.42 -1.35 -25.42
CA PHE A 266 15.00 -1.24 -25.78
C PHE A 266 14.38 0.09 -25.32
N LEU A 267 14.58 0.47 -24.06
CA LEU A 267 14.03 1.71 -23.50
C LEU A 267 14.56 2.95 -24.23
N LEU A 268 15.84 2.96 -24.62
CA LEU A 268 16.42 4.04 -25.41
C LEU A 268 15.79 4.15 -26.81
N ASN A 269 15.60 3.02 -27.50
CA ASN A 269 14.93 3.02 -28.80
C ASN A 269 13.47 3.53 -28.69
N LEU A 270 12.74 3.06 -27.67
CA LEU A 270 11.37 3.50 -27.39
C LEU A 270 11.31 5.02 -27.16
N TYR A 271 12.27 5.55 -26.39
CA TYR A 271 12.40 6.97 -26.15
C TYR A 271 12.61 7.75 -27.46
N GLU A 272 13.53 7.32 -28.32
CA GLU A 272 13.83 8.00 -29.59
C GLU A 272 12.60 8.05 -30.48
N GLU A 273 11.94 6.90 -30.69
CA GLU A 273 10.71 6.80 -31.48
C GLU A 273 9.59 7.70 -30.94
N ALA A 274 9.42 7.74 -29.61
CA ALA A 274 8.39 8.54 -28.98
C ALA A 274 8.67 10.05 -29.12
N THR A 275 9.93 10.47 -28.98
CA THR A 275 10.31 11.88 -29.16
C THR A 275 10.22 12.37 -30.60
N ASP A 276 10.36 11.47 -31.58
CA ASP A 276 10.15 11.79 -32.99
C ASP A 276 8.66 11.84 -33.37
N ARG A 277 7.83 11.03 -32.70
CA ARG A 277 6.38 10.92 -32.98
C ARG A 277 5.56 12.07 -32.38
N TYR A 278 5.88 12.51 -31.17
CA TYR A 278 5.04 13.45 -30.40
C TYR A 278 5.69 14.82 -30.26
N GLU A 279 4.87 15.88 -30.34
CA GLU A 279 5.33 17.25 -30.12
C GLU A 279 5.54 17.54 -28.63
N SER A 280 4.71 16.92 -27.78
CA SER A 280 4.70 17.03 -26.32
C SER A 280 4.45 15.66 -25.67
N LEU A 281 5.49 14.83 -25.62
CA LEU A 281 5.44 13.43 -25.19
C LEU A 281 4.67 13.20 -23.87
N ILE A 282 4.98 13.97 -22.81
CA ILE A 282 4.32 13.84 -21.49
C ILE A 282 2.80 14.07 -21.57
N ILE A 283 2.33 14.90 -22.50
CA ILE A 283 0.92 15.30 -22.59
C ILE A 283 0.14 14.45 -23.59
N GLU A 284 0.78 14.08 -24.70
CA GLU A 284 0.13 13.33 -25.78
C GLU A 284 0.18 11.82 -25.57
N ALA A 285 1.24 11.32 -24.92
CA ALA A 285 1.42 9.90 -24.60
C ALA A 285 1.74 9.73 -23.11
N THR A 286 0.95 10.38 -22.25
CA THR A 286 1.14 10.41 -20.79
C THR A 286 1.37 9.02 -20.19
N ASP A 287 0.57 8.03 -20.59
CA ASP A 287 0.60 6.70 -19.99
C ASP A 287 1.88 5.94 -20.39
N GLY A 288 2.23 5.96 -21.69
CA GLY A 288 3.49 5.40 -22.18
C GLY A 288 4.71 6.08 -21.56
N ALA A 289 4.71 7.43 -21.49
CA ALA A 289 5.77 8.19 -20.83
C ALA A 289 5.91 7.84 -19.34
N TYR A 290 4.79 7.61 -18.65
CA TYR A 290 4.79 7.19 -17.25
C TYR A 290 5.44 5.82 -17.06
N TYR A 291 5.03 4.81 -17.84
CA TYR A 291 5.59 3.46 -17.73
C TYR A 291 7.05 3.38 -18.20
N PHE A 292 7.42 4.20 -19.17
CA PHE A 292 8.82 4.37 -19.57
C PHE A 292 9.65 4.89 -18.38
N ILE A 293 9.25 5.99 -17.75
CA ILE A 293 9.96 6.55 -16.58
C ILE A 293 10.02 5.53 -15.43
N LYS A 294 8.91 4.87 -15.10
CA LYS A 294 8.91 3.82 -14.05
C LYS A 294 9.83 2.65 -14.41
N SER A 295 9.94 2.28 -15.68
CA SER A 295 10.87 1.24 -16.13
C SER A 295 12.32 1.68 -16.02
N THR A 296 12.64 2.95 -16.34
CA THR A 296 13.99 3.48 -16.12
C THR A 296 14.38 3.47 -14.63
N GLU A 297 13.44 3.80 -13.73
CA GLU A 297 13.64 3.72 -12.28
C GLU A 297 13.92 2.29 -11.82
N LEU A 298 13.12 1.31 -12.27
CA LEU A 298 13.30 -0.11 -11.92
C LEU A 298 14.63 -0.70 -12.42
N MET A 299 15.14 -0.18 -13.54
CA MET A 299 16.41 -0.60 -14.11
C MET A 299 17.60 0.21 -13.58
N ASN A 300 17.40 1.12 -12.62
CA ASN A 300 18.41 2.07 -12.14
C ASN A 300 19.10 2.82 -13.30
N PHE A 301 18.38 3.04 -14.39
CA PHE A 301 18.86 3.75 -15.57
C PHE A 301 18.44 5.22 -15.47
N SER A 302 19.41 6.13 -15.60
CA SER A 302 19.17 7.56 -15.53
C SER A 302 19.29 8.20 -16.91
N LEU A 303 18.27 8.97 -17.30
CA LEU A 303 18.32 9.82 -18.48
C LEU A 303 19.26 11.01 -18.24
N ASP A 304 20.02 11.39 -19.26
CA ASP A 304 20.80 12.61 -19.19
C ASP A 304 19.92 13.87 -19.33
N PHE A 305 20.55 15.03 -19.11
CA PHE A 305 19.87 16.31 -19.16
C PHE A 305 19.29 16.66 -20.54
N GLU A 306 19.92 16.21 -21.63
CA GLU A 306 19.42 16.46 -22.98
C GLU A 306 18.14 15.65 -23.24
N HIS A 307 18.14 14.38 -22.87
CA HIS A 307 16.98 13.51 -22.98
C HIS A 307 15.81 14.03 -22.13
N ILE A 308 16.09 14.48 -20.91
CA ILE A 308 15.06 15.09 -20.05
C ILE A 308 14.49 16.36 -20.70
N ASN A 309 15.34 17.25 -21.25
CA ASN A 309 14.86 18.49 -21.86
C ASN A 309 13.94 18.27 -23.07
N LYS A 310 14.18 17.23 -23.88
CA LYS A 310 13.29 16.86 -24.98
C LYS A 310 11.97 16.30 -24.46
N LEU A 311 12.01 15.46 -23.42
CA LEU A 311 10.83 14.83 -22.83
C LEU A 311 9.87 15.86 -22.20
N ILE A 312 10.41 16.94 -21.64
CA ILE A 312 9.62 18.02 -21.00
C ILE A 312 9.16 19.11 -21.96
N LYS A 313 9.55 19.02 -23.24
CA LYS A 313 9.15 20.01 -24.24
C LYS A 313 7.64 19.93 -24.41
N SER A 314 6.95 21.06 -24.25
CA SER A 314 5.51 21.15 -24.38
C SER A 314 5.08 22.48 -24.99
N GLU A 315 4.03 22.47 -25.80
CA GLU A 315 3.44 23.69 -26.35
C GLU A 315 2.28 24.22 -25.49
N PRO A 316 2.09 25.54 -25.37
CA PRO A 316 1.01 26.12 -24.56
C PRO A 316 -0.40 25.64 -24.90
N LYS A 317 -0.65 25.26 -26.17
CA LYS A 317 -1.95 24.77 -26.67
C LYS A 317 -2.47 23.56 -25.90
N PHE A 318 -1.56 22.71 -25.40
CA PHE A 318 -1.89 21.48 -24.67
C PHE A 318 -2.40 21.75 -23.25
N PHE A 319 -2.24 22.98 -22.74
CA PHE A 319 -2.71 23.37 -21.40
C PHE A 319 -3.97 24.26 -21.47
N GLU A 320 -4.55 24.41 -22.66
CA GLU A 320 -5.85 25.06 -22.81
C GLU A 320 -6.95 24.15 -22.27
N SER A 321 -7.98 24.75 -21.64
CA SER A 321 -9.08 23.99 -21.01
C SER A 321 -9.76 23.00 -21.96
N ASN A 322 -9.87 23.34 -23.25
CA ASN A 322 -10.45 22.45 -24.26
C ASN A 322 -9.65 21.16 -24.45
N TYR A 323 -8.32 21.21 -24.35
CA TYR A 323 -7.46 20.05 -24.44
C TYR A 323 -7.44 19.29 -23.11
N LEU A 324 -7.23 19.98 -21.99
CA LEU A 324 -7.19 19.32 -20.68
C LEU A 324 -8.49 18.57 -20.34
N LYS A 325 -9.64 19.07 -20.80
CA LYS A 325 -10.94 18.40 -20.64
C LYS A 325 -10.97 17.00 -21.29
N THR A 326 -10.16 16.75 -22.34
CA THR A 326 -10.14 15.45 -23.04
C THR A 326 -9.27 14.40 -22.36
N LEU A 327 -8.35 14.80 -21.47
CA LEU A 327 -7.49 13.89 -20.73
C LEU A 327 -8.22 13.29 -19.54
N GLU A 328 -7.84 12.08 -19.14
CA GLU A 328 -8.33 11.44 -17.93
C GLU A 328 -7.80 12.14 -16.67
N THR A 329 -8.54 12.06 -15.56
CA THR A 329 -8.15 12.71 -14.30
C THR A 329 -6.85 12.14 -13.77
N SER A 330 -6.64 10.83 -13.95
CA SER A 330 -5.40 10.15 -13.59
C SER A 330 -4.22 10.61 -14.45
N GLN A 331 -4.40 10.75 -15.77
CA GLN A 331 -3.41 11.33 -16.69
C GLN A 331 -3.00 12.75 -16.28
N LEU A 332 -3.97 13.61 -15.97
CA LEU A 332 -3.70 14.97 -15.47
C LEU A 332 -2.79 14.96 -14.24
N VAL A 333 -3.04 14.07 -13.28
CA VAL A 333 -2.19 13.92 -12.10
C VAL A 333 -0.82 13.33 -12.45
N VAL A 334 -0.77 12.34 -13.34
CA VAL A 334 0.49 11.70 -13.76
C VAL A 334 1.42 12.70 -14.43
N ILE A 335 0.89 13.61 -15.25
CA ILE A 335 1.67 14.74 -15.81
C ILE A 335 2.34 15.54 -14.69
N LEU A 336 1.58 15.93 -13.65
CA LEU A 336 2.12 16.67 -12.50
C LEU A 336 3.18 15.84 -11.74
N LYS A 337 2.95 14.54 -11.59
CA LYS A 337 3.89 13.62 -10.94
C LYS A 337 5.21 13.56 -11.70
N ILE A 338 5.17 13.40 -13.03
CA ILE A 338 6.35 13.36 -13.90
C ILE A 338 7.12 14.69 -13.79
N TYR A 339 6.44 15.83 -13.89
CA TYR A 339 7.08 17.14 -13.75
C TYR A 339 7.79 17.30 -12.41
N ARG A 340 7.19 16.79 -11.33
CA ARG A 340 7.81 16.81 -10.01
C ARG A 340 9.02 15.88 -9.92
N GLN A 341 8.91 14.65 -10.42
CA GLN A 341 10.01 13.68 -10.45
C GLN A 341 11.24 14.22 -11.20
N LEU A 342 11.01 14.92 -12.31
CA LEU A 342 12.07 15.55 -13.11
C LEU A 342 12.54 16.92 -12.58
N GLY A 343 12.00 17.39 -11.45
CA GLY A 343 12.44 18.63 -10.79
C GLY A 343 12.09 19.91 -11.56
N ILE A 344 11.01 19.92 -12.34
CA ILE A 344 10.65 21.05 -13.20
C ILE A 344 9.89 22.11 -12.41
N SER A 345 10.52 23.25 -12.14
CA SER A 345 9.90 24.39 -11.46
C SER A 345 9.40 25.51 -12.39
N LYS A 346 9.69 25.44 -13.69
CA LYS A 346 9.44 26.54 -14.64
C LYS A 346 8.02 26.58 -15.24
N LEU A 347 7.19 25.57 -14.98
CA LEU A 347 5.87 25.37 -15.60
C LEU A 347 4.71 25.76 -14.67
N GLU A 348 4.86 26.83 -13.87
CA GLU A 348 3.86 27.20 -12.85
C GLU A 348 2.46 27.46 -13.43
N ARG A 349 2.37 28.08 -14.62
CA ARG A 349 1.10 28.40 -15.26
C ARG A 349 0.39 27.13 -15.75
N GLU A 350 1.15 26.23 -16.33
CA GLU A 350 0.70 24.93 -16.87
C GLU A 350 0.24 24.01 -15.72
N ILE A 351 1.05 23.92 -14.65
CA ILE A 351 0.69 23.19 -13.42
C ILE A 351 -0.63 23.70 -12.86
N LYS A 352 -0.80 25.04 -12.79
CA LYS A 352 -2.03 25.64 -12.30
C LYS A 352 -3.24 25.29 -13.17
N ALA A 353 -3.11 25.32 -14.49
CA ALA A 353 -4.19 24.97 -15.41
C ALA A 353 -4.64 23.50 -15.23
N ILE A 354 -3.70 22.57 -15.05
CA ILE A 354 -3.99 21.17 -14.77
C ILE A 354 -4.71 21.00 -13.42
N LEU A 355 -4.21 21.67 -12.37
CA LEU A 355 -4.85 21.63 -11.05
C LEU A 355 -6.27 22.18 -11.06
N GLU A 356 -6.51 23.29 -11.78
CA GLU A 356 -7.85 23.85 -11.95
C GLU A 356 -8.80 22.86 -12.65
N GLU A 357 -8.34 22.15 -13.68
CA GLU A 357 -9.14 21.13 -14.35
C GLU A 357 -9.42 19.91 -13.45
N ILE A 358 -8.46 19.49 -12.59
CA ILE A 358 -8.68 18.41 -11.62
C ILE A 358 -9.78 18.80 -10.61
N GLU A 359 -9.77 20.02 -10.09
CA GLU A 359 -10.77 20.52 -9.12
C GLU A 359 -12.19 20.45 -9.70
N LEU A 360 -12.37 20.68 -11.01
CA LEU A 360 -13.67 20.58 -11.68
C LEU A 360 -14.26 19.15 -11.74
N ARG A 361 -13.47 18.12 -11.40
CA ARG A 361 -13.84 16.70 -11.48
C ARG A 361 -14.10 16.07 -10.12
N ILE A 362 -13.91 16.85 -9.06
CA ILE A 362 -14.23 16.48 -7.69
C ILE A 362 -15.71 16.79 -7.45
N ALA A 363 -16.51 15.76 -7.20
CA ALA A 363 -17.93 15.90 -6.97
C ALA A 363 -18.32 15.30 -5.61
N PRO A 364 -19.50 15.63 -5.05
CA PRO A 364 -19.97 15.04 -3.78
C PRO A 364 -20.04 13.51 -3.81
N GLU A 365 -20.37 12.93 -4.97
CA GLU A 365 -20.41 11.49 -5.20
C GLU A 365 -19.01 10.83 -5.30
N GLY A 366 -17.94 11.61 -5.43
CA GLY A 366 -16.56 11.15 -5.57
C GLY A 366 -15.81 11.82 -6.73
N ILE A 367 -14.64 11.29 -7.05
CA ILE A 367 -13.76 11.79 -8.10
C ILE A 367 -14.04 11.15 -9.46
N LYS A 368 -14.38 11.96 -10.47
CA LYS A 368 -14.71 11.49 -11.83
C LYS A 368 -13.46 11.23 -12.67
N GLN A 369 -13.50 10.23 -13.55
CA GLN A 369 -12.42 9.95 -14.53
C GLN A 369 -12.33 11.05 -15.61
N PHE A 370 -13.48 11.61 -16.00
CA PHE A 370 -13.59 12.75 -16.91
C PHE A 370 -14.60 13.74 -16.34
N ARG A 371 -14.62 14.99 -16.81
CA ARG A 371 -15.56 16.02 -16.34
C ARG A 371 -17.03 15.58 -16.34
N ASP A 372 -17.43 14.88 -17.40
CA ASP A 372 -18.79 14.35 -17.59
C ASP A 372 -18.83 12.80 -17.45
N GLY A 373 -17.78 12.22 -16.86
CA GLY A 373 -17.60 10.76 -16.75
C GLY A 373 -18.08 10.17 -15.42
N PHE A 374 -17.86 8.86 -15.27
CA PHE A 374 -18.16 8.15 -14.03
C PHE A 374 -17.06 8.35 -12.97
N VAL A 375 -17.42 8.12 -11.71
CA VAL A 375 -16.46 8.11 -10.59
C VAL A 375 -15.67 6.81 -10.63
N SER A 376 -14.34 6.86 -10.59
CA SER A 376 -13.45 5.68 -10.69
C SER A 376 -12.50 5.60 -9.49
N SER A 377 -12.02 4.40 -9.15
CA SER A 377 -11.07 4.24 -8.05
C SER A 377 -9.68 4.75 -8.44
N GLU A 378 -9.33 4.64 -9.71
CA GLU A 378 -8.11 5.21 -10.27
C GLU A 378 -8.04 6.73 -10.12
N ALA A 379 -9.08 7.47 -10.54
CA ALA A 379 -9.11 8.92 -10.36
C ALA A 379 -9.08 9.31 -8.88
N THR A 380 -9.75 8.53 -8.02
CA THR A 380 -9.74 8.75 -6.57
C THR A 380 -8.33 8.63 -6.00
N TYR A 381 -7.61 7.55 -6.34
CA TYR A 381 -6.23 7.34 -5.92
C TYR A 381 -5.32 8.49 -6.37
N TYR A 382 -5.35 8.84 -7.65
CA TYR A 382 -4.48 9.87 -8.19
C TYR A 382 -4.80 11.26 -7.64
N VAL A 383 -6.07 11.63 -7.47
CA VAL A 383 -6.41 12.92 -6.86
C VAL A 383 -5.97 12.98 -5.40
N LEU A 384 -6.19 11.93 -4.61
CA LEU A 384 -5.65 11.85 -3.24
C LEU A 384 -4.13 12.04 -3.23
N PHE A 385 -3.42 11.35 -4.12
CA PHE A 385 -1.97 11.48 -4.24
C PHE A 385 -1.54 12.89 -4.67
N SER A 386 -2.24 13.53 -5.60
CA SER A 386 -1.97 14.90 -6.04
C SER A 386 -2.07 15.92 -4.91
N TYR A 387 -3.08 15.79 -4.05
CA TYR A 387 -3.27 16.69 -2.92
C TYR A 387 -2.24 16.43 -1.82
N PHE A 388 -1.84 15.17 -1.63
CA PHE A 388 -0.70 14.83 -0.77
C PHE A 388 0.60 15.40 -1.31
N MET A 389 0.80 15.32 -2.62
CA MET A 389 1.97 15.88 -3.29
C MET A 389 2.09 17.39 -3.02
N ASN A 390 0.97 18.11 -3.08
CA ASN A 390 0.91 19.57 -2.97
C ASN A 390 0.68 20.09 -1.54
N ASN A 391 0.66 19.22 -0.52
CA ASN A 391 0.31 19.58 0.86
C ASN A 391 -1.03 20.31 0.98
N SER A 392 -2.03 19.85 0.24
CA SER A 392 -3.34 20.50 0.16
C SER A 392 -4.52 19.57 0.51
N LEU A 393 -4.25 18.47 1.24
CA LEU A 393 -5.25 17.44 1.57
C LEU A 393 -6.46 17.99 2.33
N GLU A 394 -6.32 19.10 3.04
CA GLU A 394 -7.42 19.79 3.73
C GLU A 394 -8.57 20.17 2.80
N LYS A 395 -8.31 20.36 1.51
CA LYS A 395 -9.36 20.64 0.51
C LYS A 395 -10.31 19.45 0.30
N LEU A 396 -9.87 18.23 0.62
CA LEU A 396 -10.69 17.03 0.46
C LEU A 396 -11.54 16.73 1.69
N LYS A 397 -11.34 17.43 2.82
CA LYS A 397 -11.90 17.12 4.17
C LYS A 397 -13.40 16.93 4.28
N ASP A 398 -14.15 17.45 3.32
CA ASP A 398 -15.61 17.48 3.30
C ASP A 398 -16.21 16.43 2.33
N TYR A 399 -15.36 15.70 1.59
CA TYR A 399 -15.78 14.63 0.68
C TYR A 399 -15.70 13.26 1.38
N ASP A 400 -16.77 12.47 1.28
CA ASP A 400 -16.83 11.11 1.82
C ASP A 400 -16.17 10.09 0.86
N LEU A 401 -14.88 10.28 0.63
CA LEU A 401 -14.10 9.43 -0.28
C LEU A 401 -13.96 8.00 0.25
N LEU A 402 -13.79 7.84 1.56
CA LEU A 402 -13.51 6.54 2.16
C LEU A 402 -14.72 5.59 2.09
N SER A 403 -15.94 6.10 2.31
CA SER A 403 -17.16 5.31 2.12
C SER A 403 -17.27 4.73 0.71
N ASN A 404 -16.97 5.55 -0.30
CA ASN A 404 -16.96 5.14 -1.70
C ASN A 404 -15.90 4.07 -1.99
N ILE A 405 -14.68 4.23 -1.45
CA ILE A 405 -13.59 3.26 -1.60
C ILE A 405 -13.98 1.92 -0.97
N VAL A 406 -14.43 1.92 0.28
CA VAL A 406 -14.84 0.70 1.00
C VAL A 406 -15.98 0.00 0.25
N SER A 407 -17.01 0.74 -0.16
CA SER A 407 -18.14 0.19 -0.91
C SER A 407 -17.70 -0.50 -2.22
N ARG A 408 -16.78 0.13 -2.97
CA ARG A 408 -16.25 -0.43 -4.22
C ARG A 408 -15.43 -1.69 -4.02
N ILE A 409 -14.61 -1.76 -2.97
CA ILE A 409 -13.85 -2.96 -2.65
C ILE A 409 -14.81 -4.14 -2.46
N TYR A 410 -15.83 -3.98 -1.62
CA TYR A 410 -16.81 -5.02 -1.37
C TYR A 410 -17.55 -5.45 -2.65
N ARG A 411 -18.04 -4.47 -3.41
CA ARG A 411 -18.76 -4.72 -4.67
C ARG A 411 -17.86 -5.44 -5.70
N ASN A 412 -16.64 -4.97 -5.88
CA ASN A 412 -15.74 -5.52 -6.90
C ASN A 412 -15.27 -6.93 -6.51
N LEU A 413 -15.02 -7.19 -5.22
CA LEU A 413 -14.71 -8.55 -4.74
C LEU A 413 -15.85 -9.55 -4.93
N GLU A 414 -17.10 -9.07 -4.80
CA GLU A 414 -18.29 -9.89 -5.04
C GLU A 414 -18.35 -10.34 -6.51
N PHE A 415 -18.15 -9.42 -7.45
CA PHE A 415 -18.21 -9.71 -8.89
C PHE A 415 -16.95 -10.34 -9.48
N LEU A 416 -15.82 -10.27 -8.80
CA LEU A 416 -14.55 -10.77 -9.33
C LEU A 416 -14.59 -12.29 -9.43
N ASP A 417 -14.43 -12.83 -10.63
CA ASP A 417 -14.21 -14.26 -10.86
C ASP A 417 -12.90 -14.44 -11.61
N PHE A 418 -12.09 -15.37 -11.11
CA PHE A 418 -10.80 -15.70 -11.70
C PHE A 418 -10.99 -16.83 -12.70
N SER A 419 -10.77 -16.52 -13.96
CA SER A 419 -10.85 -17.42 -15.11
C SER A 419 -10.06 -16.85 -16.29
N THR A 420 -10.03 -17.56 -17.42
CA THR A 420 -9.48 -17.02 -18.68
C THR A 420 -10.17 -15.73 -19.12
N ASP A 421 -11.41 -15.50 -18.70
CA ASP A 421 -12.20 -14.31 -19.00
C ASP A 421 -12.22 -13.30 -17.83
N THR A 422 -11.20 -13.32 -16.96
CA THR A 422 -11.11 -12.41 -15.81
C THR A 422 -11.25 -10.96 -16.28
N ASN A 423 -12.22 -10.24 -15.72
CA ASN A 423 -12.46 -8.85 -16.08
C ASN A 423 -11.34 -7.95 -15.54
N TYR A 424 -10.53 -7.45 -16.47
CA TYR A 424 -9.38 -6.62 -16.18
C TYR A 424 -9.74 -5.29 -15.49
N ASP A 425 -10.78 -4.59 -15.97
CA ASP A 425 -11.26 -3.33 -15.38
C ASP A 425 -11.65 -3.51 -13.91
N LEU A 426 -12.24 -4.66 -13.58
CA LEU A 426 -12.65 -4.98 -12.21
C LEU A 426 -11.45 -5.19 -11.28
N VAL A 427 -10.41 -5.86 -11.77
CA VAL A 427 -9.15 -6.04 -11.04
C VAL A 427 -8.46 -4.70 -10.85
N SER A 428 -8.42 -3.86 -11.89
CA SER A 428 -7.84 -2.51 -11.83
C SER A 428 -8.57 -1.60 -10.84
N GLU A 429 -9.90 -1.57 -10.86
CA GLU A 429 -10.70 -0.81 -9.89
C GLU A 429 -10.50 -1.32 -8.45
N LEU A 430 -10.36 -2.63 -8.25
CA LEU A 430 -10.03 -3.19 -6.94
C LEU A 430 -8.62 -2.76 -6.49
N PHE A 431 -7.63 -2.88 -7.37
CA PHE A 431 -6.24 -2.47 -7.12
C PHE A 431 -6.15 -1.00 -6.70
N TYR A 432 -6.74 -0.07 -7.46
CA TYR A 432 -6.71 1.35 -7.12
C TYR A 432 -7.50 1.71 -5.87
N SER A 433 -8.54 0.94 -5.54
CA SER A 433 -9.23 1.09 -4.26
C SER A 433 -8.33 0.74 -3.08
N ILE A 434 -7.54 -0.34 -3.21
CA ILE A 434 -6.57 -0.78 -2.19
C ILE A 434 -5.41 0.22 -2.09
N GLU A 435 -4.89 0.70 -3.22
CA GLU A 435 -3.87 1.76 -3.24
C GLU A 435 -4.38 3.07 -2.62
N SER A 436 -5.67 3.39 -2.75
CA SER A 436 -6.28 4.52 -2.04
C SER A 436 -6.30 4.29 -0.53
N LEU A 437 -6.63 3.06 -0.07
CA LEU A 437 -6.52 2.72 1.36
C LEU A 437 -5.10 2.88 1.88
N LYS A 438 -4.08 2.53 1.10
CA LYS A 438 -2.67 2.82 1.47
C LYS A 438 -2.49 4.29 1.82
N LEU A 439 -2.98 5.19 0.97
CA LEU A 439 -2.84 6.63 1.19
C LEU A 439 -3.54 7.08 2.47
N PHE A 440 -4.75 6.57 2.75
CA PHE A 440 -5.48 6.88 3.99
C PHE A 440 -4.76 6.41 5.26
N ASN A 441 -4.00 5.32 5.18
CA ASN A 441 -3.37 4.71 6.35
C ASN A 441 -1.92 5.14 6.56
N CYS A 442 -1.18 5.41 5.49
CA CYS A 442 0.26 5.62 5.50
C CYS A 442 0.67 7.08 5.25
N ILE A 443 -0.28 7.98 4.98
CA ILE A 443 -0.03 9.43 5.00
C ILE A 443 -0.30 9.93 6.42
N GLU A 444 0.78 10.17 7.16
CA GLU A 444 0.71 10.59 8.55
C GLU A 444 0.53 12.12 8.68
N THR A 445 -0.52 12.67 8.08
CA THR A 445 -0.93 14.06 8.32
C THR A 445 -2.20 14.11 9.14
N LYS A 446 -2.38 15.20 9.90
CA LYS A 446 -3.57 15.38 10.74
C LYS A 446 -4.85 15.34 9.92
N GLU A 447 -4.81 15.88 8.71
CA GLU A 447 -5.93 15.90 7.77
C GLU A 447 -6.35 14.47 7.43
N MET A 448 -5.41 13.59 7.06
CA MET A 448 -5.73 12.19 6.73
C MET A 448 -6.23 11.38 7.92
N ILE A 449 -5.64 11.59 9.10
CA ILE A 449 -6.12 10.98 10.34
C ILE A 449 -7.56 11.42 10.64
N ILE A 450 -7.87 12.71 10.51
CA ILE A 450 -9.23 13.24 10.72
C ILE A 450 -10.19 12.66 9.67
N HIS A 451 -9.79 12.56 8.42
CA HIS A 451 -10.57 11.94 7.36
C HIS A 451 -10.96 10.49 7.68
N LEU A 452 -9.96 9.70 8.07
CA LEU A 452 -10.16 8.31 8.48
C LEU A 452 -11.09 8.25 9.71
N ALA A 453 -10.85 9.10 10.70
CA ALA A 453 -11.63 9.12 11.93
C ALA A 453 -13.10 9.49 11.71
N LYS A 454 -13.38 10.50 10.86
CA LYS A 454 -14.75 10.91 10.50
C LYS A 454 -15.57 9.76 9.93
N TYR A 455 -14.96 8.87 9.16
CA TYR A 455 -15.66 7.72 8.59
C TYR A 455 -15.87 6.60 9.62
N LEU A 456 -14.84 6.29 10.41
CA LEU A 456 -14.77 5.11 11.27
C LEU A 456 -15.29 5.31 12.70
N PHE A 457 -15.25 6.52 13.25
CA PHE A 457 -15.54 6.77 14.66
C PHE A 457 -16.64 7.83 14.88
N PRO A 458 -17.35 7.75 16.02
CA PRO A 458 -18.26 8.80 16.50
C PRO A 458 -17.60 10.18 16.64
N GLN A 459 -18.40 11.25 16.55
CA GLN A 459 -17.92 12.63 16.55
C GLN A 459 -17.11 12.98 17.81
N GLU A 460 -17.44 12.40 18.95
CA GLU A 460 -16.73 12.62 20.22
C GLU A 460 -15.26 12.20 20.14
N ILE A 461 -14.97 11.12 19.41
CA ILE A 461 -13.60 10.64 19.17
C ILE A 461 -12.91 11.54 18.14
N VAL A 462 -13.62 11.92 17.08
CA VAL A 462 -13.12 12.83 16.04
C VAL A 462 -12.72 14.19 16.64
N ASP A 463 -13.53 14.73 17.55
CA ASP A 463 -13.27 16.00 18.23
C ASP A 463 -12.04 15.90 19.13
N ALA A 464 -11.89 14.80 19.88
CA ALA A 464 -10.72 14.56 20.71
C ALA A 464 -9.42 14.55 19.89
N ILE A 465 -9.41 13.86 18.75
CA ILE A 465 -8.28 13.80 17.83
C ILE A 465 -8.01 15.18 17.20
N SER A 466 -9.08 15.90 16.83
CA SER A 466 -8.98 17.22 16.20
C SER A 466 -8.35 18.26 17.13
N ILE A 467 -8.58 18.16 18.44
CA ILE A 467 -8.01 19.07 19.44
C ILE A 467 -6.56 18.71 19.81
N SER A 468 -6.13 17.46 19.55
CA SER A 468 -4.74 17.04 19.80
C SER A 468 -3.74 17.97 19.11
N LYS A 469 -2.74 18.44 19.86
CA LYS A 469 -1.64 19.25 19.33
C LYS A 469 -0.61 18.40 18.59
N GLU A 470 -0.51 17.12 18.93
CA GLU A 470 0.40 16.17 18.33
C GLU A 470 -0.29 15.53 17.13
N THR A 471 0.40 15.51 15.98
CA THR A 471 -0.07 14.84 14.76
C THR A 471 0.29 13.36 14.74
N ILE A 472 1.39 13.00 15.40
CA ILE A 472 1.95 11.65 15.57
C ILE A 472 2.77 11.72 16.85
N ARG A 473 2.70 10.72 17.75
CA ARG A 473 3.69 10.65 18.83
C ARG A 473 5.01 10.18 18.23
N GLU A 474 6.09 10.94 18.42
CA GLU A 474 7.46 10.53 18.04
C GLU A 474 7.93 9.22 18.72
N LYS A 475 7.11 8.65 19.62
CA LYS A 475 7.40 7.46 20.44
C LYS A 475 6.52 6.25 20.11
N ALA A 476 5.74 6.28 19.04
CA ALA A 476 4.96 5.11 18.64
C ALA A 476 5.89 3.90 18.45
N LYS A 477 5.45 2.73 18.97
CA LYS A 477 6.27 1.52 19.07
C LYS A 477 6.04 0.51 17.94
N PHE A 478 5.02 0.74 17.11
CA PHE A 478 4.73 -0.05 15.90
C PHE A 478 5.46 0.53 14.67
N ARG A 479 5.43 -0.16 13.54
CA ARG A 479 6.14 0.28 12.31
C ARG A 479 5.47 1.53 11.74
N HIS A 480 6.26 2.47 11.21
CA HIS A 480 5.75 3.67 10.55
C HIS A 480 5.83 3.54 9.03
N LEU A 481 4.79 2.97 8.44
CA LEU A 481 4.67 2.90 6.99
C LEU A 481 4.38 4.28 6.42
N LYS A 482 5.26 4.79 5.56
CA LYS A 482 5.13 6.09 4.91
C LYS A 482 4.96 5.96 3.41
N VAL A 483 4.34 6.95 2.78
CA VAL A 483 4.28 7.05 1.32
C VAL A 483 5.27 8.11 0.86
N ASN A 484 6.19 7.74 -0.04
CA ASN A 484 7.09 8.68 -0.69
C ASN A 484 6.27 9.73 -1.46
N ARG A 485 6.45 11.01 -1.13
CA ARG A 485 5.68 12.11 -1.72
C ARG A 485 6.03 12.39 -3.20
N ILE A 486 7.11 11.82 -3.72
CA ILE A 486 7.52 11.93 -5.12
C ILE A 486 7.10 10.67 -5.88
N THR A 487 7.49 9.49 -5.41
CA THR A 487 7.30 8.24 -6.17
C THR A 487 5.96 7.56 -5.90
N GLY A 488 5.36 7.76 -4.73
CA GLY A 488 4.16 7.05 -4.26
C GLY A 488 4.43 5.66 -3.67
N GLU A 489 5.70 5.28 -3.54
CA GLU A 489 6.14 3.99 -2.98
C GLU A 489 6.09 3.99 -1.46
N THR A 490 5.86 2.81 -0.89
CA THR A 490 5.89 2.61 0.56
C THR A 490 7.33 2.62 1.07
N ILE A 491 7.57 3.36 2.16
CA ILE A 491 8.83 3.42 2.87
C ILE A 491 8.61 2.83 4.27
N TYR A 492 9.52 1.94 4.68
CA TYR A 492 9.53 1.28 5.99
C TYR A 492 10.47 1.98 6.98
#